data_AF-A0A914ZBZ2-F1
#
_entry.id   AF-A0A914ZBZ2-F1
#
_cell.length_a   1.000
_cell.length_b   1.000
_cell.length_c   1.000
_cell.angle_alpha   90.00
_cell.angle_beta   90.00
_cell.angle_gamma   90.00
#
_symmetry.space_group_name_H-M   'P 1'
#
loop_
_entity.id
_entity.type
_entity.pdbx_description
1 polymer ?
#
loop_
_entity_poly.entity_id
_entity_poly.type
_entity_poly.pdbx_seq_one_letter_code
_entity_poly.pdbx_strand_id
1 'polypeptide(L)'
;MFNAGIFTFRPNNKTCKDMSEQKTKLQSYDGGDQGFLNSYFGDLKYSPMFNPLNLSTKERYQSLRLSAIYNYDIGMYYLSGRILVEPKIIHYTLVFLKPWIWWTYPMFDLNWRWLEIRGKMEQIHGREDDILSNILIEIIVIVALFGIYLVMALI
;
A
#
# COMPACT_ATOMS: atom_id res chain seq x y z
N MET A 1 11.34 9.41 -5.59
CA MET A 1 10.98 8.00 -5.37
C MET A 1 9.49 7.85 -5.62
N PHE A 2 9.03 6.63 -5.90
CA PHE A 2 7.61 6.31 -6.07
C PHE A 2 7.21 5.23 -5.07
N ASN A 3 5.92 5.15 -4.75
CA ASN A 3 5.39 4.07 -3.93
C ASN A 3 5.03 2.87 -4.81
N ALA A 4 5.43 1.67 -4.39
CA ALA A 4 5.24 0.44 -5.17
C ALA A 4 3.84 -0.19 -5.02
N GLY A 5 2.94 0.38 -4.22
CA GLY A 5 1.59 -0.15 -4.04
C GLY A 5 0.75 -0.14 -5.31
N ILE A 6 0.96 0.83 -6.20
CA ILE A 6 0.24 0.94 -7.48
C ILE A 6 1.19 1.42 -8.56
N PHE A 7 1.34 0.59 -9.59
CA PHE A 7 2.03 0.91 -10.83
C PHE A 7 1.45 0.07 -11.96
N THR A 8 1.63 0.53 -13.19
CA THR A 8 1.25 -0.20 -14.38
C THR A 8 2.50 -0.60 -15.15
N PHE A 9 2.57 -1.83 -15.62
CA PHE A 9 3.70 -2.31 -16.41
C PHE A 9 3.23 -3.23 -17.53
N ARG A 10 4.06 -3.37 -18.56
CA ARG A 10 3.90 -4.38 -19.60
C ARG A 10 4.78 -5.58 -19.21
N PRO A 11 4.22 -6.79 -19.02
CA PRO A 11 5.01 -7.97 -18.72
C PRO A 11 6.13 -8.18 -19.76
N ASN A 12 7.33 -8.47 -19.28
CA ASN A 12 8.50 -8.69 -20.12
C ASN A 12 9.47 -9.68 -19.44
N ASN A 13 9.72 -10.82 -20.08
CA ASN A 13 10.59 -11.86 -19.54
C ASN A 13 12.03 -11.40 -19.31
N LYS A 14 12.55 -10.53 -20.19
CA LYS A 14 13.91 -9.98 -20.06
C LYS A 14 14.02 -9.12 -18.79
N THR A 15 13.05 -8.24 -18.55
CA THR A 15 13.00 -7.41 -17.34
C THR A 15 12.82 -8.27 -16.09
N CYS A 16 11.97 -9.29 -16.12
CA CYS A 16 11.78 -10.20 -14.98
C CYS A 16 13.07 -10.95 -14.60
N LYS A 17 13.77 -11.48 -15.61
CA LYS A 17 15.05 -12.17 -15.41
C LYS A 17 16.11 -11.23 -14.85
N ASP A 18 16.27 -10.05 -15.47
CA ASP A 18 17.25 -9.06 -15.02
C ASP A 18 16.95 -8.57 -13.59
N MET A 19 15.70 -8.23 -13.26
CA MET A 19 15.32 -7.90 -11.88
C MET A 19 15.72 -9.01 -10.90
N SER A 20 15.53 -10.28 -11.26
CA SER A 20 15.89 -11.41 -10.40
C SER A 20 17.41 -11.52 -10.18
N GLU A 21 18.21 -11.25 -11.21
CA GLU A 21 19.67 -11.19 -11.11
C GLU A 21 20.17 -9.97 -10.32
N GLN A 22 19.39 -8.88 -10.28
CA GLN A 22 19.72 -7.67 -9.53
C GLN A 22 19.32 -7.72 -8.05
N LYS A 23 18.47 -8.67 -7.62
CA LYS A 23 17.99 -8.77 -6.22
C LYS A 23 19.10 -8.80 -5.17
N THR A 24 20.24 -9.41 -5.50
CA THR A 24 21.41 -9.50 -4.60
C THR A 24 22.44 -8.39 -4.80
N LYS A 25 22.28 -7.56 -5.82
CA LYS A 25 23.24 -6.52 -6.24
C LYS A 25 22.77 -5.12 -5.89
N LEU A 26 21.48 -4.85 -6.07
CA LEU A 26 20.87 -3.56 -5.75
C LEU A 26 20.41 -3.55 -4.29
N GLN A 27 20.79 -2.50 -3.57
CA GLN A 27 20.32 -2.29 -2.21
C GLN A 27 18.86 -1.82 -2.23
N SER A 28 18.03 -2.44 -1.39
CA SER A 28 16.70 -1.93 -1.04
C SER A 28 16.80 -1.12 0.25
N TYR A 29 16.43 0.16 0.22
CA TYR A 29 16.56 1.04 1.39
C TYR A 29 15.56 0.70 2.52
N ASP A 30 14.44 0.07 2.20
CA ASP A 30 13.42 -0.36 3.16
C ASP A 30 13.41 -1.88 3.39
N GLY A 31 14.35 -2.60 2.77
CA GLY A 31 14.41 -4.07 2.80
C GLY A 31 13.25 -4.74 2.04
N GLY A 32 12.35 -3.98 1.44
CA GLY A 32 11.17 -4.46 0.72
C GLY A 32 11.26 -4.30 -0.79
N ASP A 33 10.12 -4.54 -1.44
CA ASP A 33 9.94 -4.38 -2.89
C ASP A 33 10.03 -2.91 -3.32
N GLN A 34 9.50 -1.99 -2.52
CA GLN A 34 9.50 -0.57 -2.86
C GLN A 34 10.93 -0.01 -2.97
N GLY A 35 11.80 -0.29 -2.01
CA GLY A 35 13.19 0.12 -2.08
C GLY A 35 13.92 -0.50 -3.26
N PHE A 36 13.73 -1.79 -3.49
CA PHE A 36 14.31 -2.50 -4.64
C PHE A 36 13.85 -1.90 -5.98
N LEU A 37 12.55 -1.66 -6.14
CA LEU A 37 11.98 -1.11 -7.37
C LEU A 37 12.42 0.34 -7.62
N ASN A 38 12.60 1.15 -6.57
CA ASN A 38 13.16 2.49 -6.70
C ASN A 38 14.65 2.46 -7.06
N SER A 39 15.40 1.46 -6.63
CA SER A 39 16.79 1.25 -7.06
C SER A 39 16.87 0.77 -8.52
N TYR A 40 16.01 -0.17 -8.92
CA TYR A 40 16.00 -0.75 -10.26
C TYR A 40 15.45 0.22 -11.32
N PHE A 41 14.34 0.93 -11.02
CA PHE A 41 13.73 1.95 -11.88
C PHE A 41 14.09 3.37 -11.42
N GLY A 42 15.36 3.60 -11.09
CA GLY A 42 15.84 4.86 -10.49
C GLY A 42 15.51 6.14 -11.28
N ASP A 43 15.41 6.02 -12.61
CA ASP A 43 15.12 7.13 -13.50
C ASP A 43 13.64 7.51 -13.56
N LEU A 44 12.74 6.69 -13.00
CA LEU A 44 11.29 6.98 -13.01
C LEU A 44 10.97 8.32 -12.35
N LYS A 45 11.76 8.74 -11.36
CA LYS A 45 11.58 10.03 -10.67
C LYS A 45 11.73 11.24 -11.60
N TYR A 46 12.46 11.09 -12.71
CA TYR A 46 12.66 12.13 -13.72
C TYR A 46 11.65 12.05 -14.88
N SER A 47 10.86 10.98 -14.94
CA SER A 47 9.87 10.79 -15.99
C SER A 47 8.72 11.81 -15.85
N PRO A 48 8.09 12.23 -16.96
CA PRO A 48 6.92 13.10 -16.89
C PRO A 48 5.75 12.38 -16.22
N MET A 49 4.79 13.17 -15.74
CA MET A 49 3.56 12.63 -15.16
C MET A 49 2.64 12.12 -16.28
N PHE A 50 2.02 10.97 -16.05
CA PHE A 50 0.99 10.44 -16.93
C PHE A 50 -0.21 11.40 -16.99
N ASN A 51 -0.60 11.77 -18.20
CA ASN A 51 -1.79 12.57 -18.44
C ASN A 51 -2.83 11.74 -19.20
N PRO A 52 -3.98 11.38 -18.58
CA PRO A 52 -5.01 10.59 -19.25
C PRO A 52 -5.66 11.31 -20.45
N LEU A 53 -5.57 12.64 -20.52
CA LEU A 53 -6.10 13.44 -21.62
C LEU A 53 -5.12 13.57 -22.80
N ASN A 54 -3.85 13.18 -22.62
CA ASN A 54 -2.84 13.28 -23.66
C ASN A 54 -2.09 11.95 -23.84
N LEU A 55 -2.68 11.07 -24.64
CA LEU A 55 -2.16 9.72 -24.89
C LEU A 55 -0.81 9.71 -25.64
N SER A 56 -0.45 10.80 -26.34
CA SER A 56 0.84 10.91 -27.03
C SER A 56 2.05 10.83 -26.08
N THR A 57 1.85 11.18 -24.80
CA THR A 57 2.90 11.04 -23.78
C THR A 57 3.29 9.58 -23.54
N LYS A 58 2.37 8.63 -23.71
CA LYS A 58 2.63 7.20 -23.58
C LYS A 58 3.49 6.65 -24.72
N GLU A 59 3.43 7.26 -25.89
CA GLU A 59 4.21 6.85 -27.07
C GLU A 59 5.63 7.40 -27.03
N ARG A 60 5.81 8.57 -26.40
CA ARG A 60 7.10 9.28 -26.34
C ARG A 60 8.02 8.79 -25.21
N TYR A 61 7.46 8.33 -24.10
CA TYR A 61 8.23 7.98 -22.91
C TYR A 61 8.05 6.51 -22.54
N GLN A 62 9.17 5.84 -22.23
CA GLN A 62 9.15 4.43 -21.80
C GLN A 62 8.46 4.24 -20.44
N SER A 63 8.60 5.23 -19.57
CA SER A 63 8.03 5.21 -18.22
C SER A 63 7.41 6.57 -17.89
N LEU A 64 6.33 6.55 -17.10
CA LEU A 64 5.59 7.73 -16.69
C LEU A 64 5.27 7.65 -15.20
N ARG A 65 5.30 8.79 -14.52
CA ARG A 65 4.89 8.87 -13.10
C ARG A 65 3.37 8.93 -13.00
N LEU A 66 2.79 8.13 -12.11
CA LEU A 66 1.38 8.26 -11.77
C LEU A 66 1.19 9.45 -10.81
N SER A 67 0.09 10.18 -10.99
CA SER A 67 -0.35 11.19 -10.03
C SER A 67 -0.77 10.53 -8.71
N ALA A 68 -0.58 11.26 -7.60
CA ALA A 68 -0.98 10.81 -6.26
C ALA A 68 -2.47 10.47 -6.14
N ILE A 69 -3.32 10.95 -7.07
CA ILE A 69 -4.75 10.62 -7.14
C ILE A 69 -4.98 9.09 -7.21
N TYR A 70 -4.03 8.35 -7.78
CA TYR A 70 -4.13 6.91 -8.02
C TYR A 70 -3.45 6.06 -6.95
N ASN A 71 -2.77 6.64 -5.97
CA ASN A 71 -2.10 5.89 -4.90
C ASN A 71 -1.97 6.80 -3.68
N TYR A 72 -3.11 7.25 -3.17
CA TYR A 72 -3.13 8.26 -2.12
C TYR A 72 -2.98 7.60 -0.75
N ASP A 73 -1.98 8.05 -0.01
CA ASP A 73 -1.63 7.51 1.30
C ASP A 73 -2.74 7.80 2.34
N ILE A 74 -3.14 6.79 3.11
CA ILE A 74 -4.19 6.94 4.11
C ILE A 74 -3.80 7.87 5.27
N GLY A 75 -2.52 7.91 5.66
CA GLY A 75 -2.03 8.84 6.66
C GLY A 75 -2.18 10.28 6.17
N MET A 76 -1.83 10.54 4.91
CA MET A 76 -2.05 11.84 4.28
C MET A 76 -3.53 12.21 4.18
N TYR A 77 -4.41 11.24 3.91
CA TYR A 77 -5.86 11.46 3.92
C TYR A 77 -6.36 11.97 5.28
N TYR A 78 -5.90 11.39 6.39
CA TYR A 78 -6.34 11.82 7.72
C TYR A 78 -5.63 13.07 8.23
N LEU A 79 -4.38 13.33 7.81
CA LEU A 79 -3.63 14.52 8.23
C LEU A 79 -3.96 15.77 7.40
N SER A 80 -4.20 15.62 6.11
CA SER A 80 -4.38 16.73 5.16
C SER A 80 -5.75 16.74 4.47
N GLY A 81 -6.59 15.75 4.75
CA GLY A 81 -7.92 15.62 4.14
C GLY A 81 -7.86 15.43 2.63
N ARG A 82 -8.89 15.97 1.96
CA ARG A 82 -8.99 16.03 0.49
C ARG A 82 -8.54 17.37 -0.08
N ILE A 83 -7.91 18.23 0.72
CA ILE A 83 -7.57 19.61 0.34
C ILE A 83 -6.57 19.62 -0.82
N LEU A 84 -5.61 18.69 -0.80
CA LEU A 84 -4.55 18.63 -1.80
C LEU A 84 -5.01 17.96 -3.09
N VAL A 85 -5.92 16.99 -2.98
CA VAL A 85 -6.34 16.15 -4.10
C VAL A 85 -7.61 15.37 -3.75
N GLU A 86 -8.44 15.09 -4.76
CA GLU A 86 -9.53 14.12 -4.64
C GLU A 86 -9.02 12.72 -5.03
N PRO A 87 -8.84 11.79 -4.07
CA PRO A 87 -8.24 10.50 -4.34
C PRO A 87 -9.21 9.55 -5.04
N LYS A 88 -8.73 8.86 -6.08
CA LYS A 88 -9.45 7.75 -6.72
C LYS A 88 -9.17 6.41 -6.04
N ILE A 89 -7.97 6.26 -5.49
CA ILE A 89 -7.55 5.04 -4.80
C ILE A 89 -6.86 5.45 -3.50
N ILE A 90 -7.35 4.91 -2.39
CA ILE A 90 -6.74 5.03 -1.06
C ILE A 90 -5.85 3.81 -0.82
N HIS A 91 -4.61 4.05 -0.44
CA HIS A 91 -3.65 3.03 -0.08
C HIS A 91 -3.47 3.00 1.45
N TYR A 92 -3.86 1.88 2.05
CA TYR A 92 -3.67 1.57 3.47
C TYR A 92 -2.21 1.23 3.78
N THR A 93 -1.35 2.24 3.86
CA THR A 93 0.11 2.09 4.09
C THR A 93 0.50 1.87 5.55
N LEU A 94 -0.35 2.27 6.50
CA LEU A 94 -0.10 2.14 7.93
C LEU A 94 -0.30 0.69 8.40
N VAL A 95 0.80 -0.02 8.65
CA VAL A 95 0.82 -1.48 8.91
C VAL A 95 -0.02 -1.89 10.13
N PHE A 96 -0.02 -1.09 11.20
CA PHE A 96 -0.78 -1.40 12.42
C PHE A 96 -2.23 -0.95 12.38
N LEU A 97 -2.64 -0.24 11.32
CA LEU A 97 -3.96 0.36 11.16
C LEU A 97 -4.66 -0.18 9.91
N LYS A 98 -4.43 -1.46 9.60
CA LYS A 98 -5.09 -2.13 8.48
C LYS A 98 -6.60 -2.22 8.71
N PRO A 99 -7.41 -2.16 7.64
CA PRO A 99 -8.85 -2.02 7.76
C PRO A 99 -9.58 -3.30 8.18
N TRP A 100 -8.90 -4.45 8.23
CA TRP A 100 -9.45 -5.68 8.82
C TRP A 100 -9.25 -5.78 10.33
N ILE A 101 -8.51 -4.84 10.93
CA ILE A 101 -8.27 -4.81 12.37
C ILE A 101 -9.44 -4.06 13.03
N TRP A 102 -10.32 -4.77 13.73
CA TRP A 102 -11.59 -4.22 14.21
C TRP A 102 -11.46 -2.98 15.11
N TRP A 103 -10.43 -2.90 15.96
CA TRP A 103 -10.28 -1.79 16.92
C TRP A 103 -9.93 -0.45 16.24
N THR A 104 -9.58 -0.47 14.96
CA THR A 104 -9.29 0.74 14.18
C THR A 104 -10.56 1.47 13.72
N TYR A 105 -11.73 0.83 13.81
CA TYR A 105 -12.99 1.30 13.20
C TYR A 105 -13.55 2.56 13.87
N PRO A 106 -13.45 2.73 15.21
CA PRO A 106 -13.85 3.98 15.85
C PRO A 106 -12.98 5.18 15.45
N MET A 107 -11.76 4.95 14.97
CA MET A 107 -10.79 6.00 14.63
C MET A 107 -10.84 6.40 13.15
N PHE A 108 -11.18 5.47 12.27
CA PHE A 108 -11.03 5.65 10.82
C PHE A 108 -12.31 5.26 10.07
N ASP A 109 -13.06 6.28 9.62
CA ASP A 109 -14.31 6.15 8.87
C ASP A 109 -14.17 5.28 7.61
N LEU A 110 -13.04 5.37 6.90
CA LEU A 110 -12.79 4.58 5.69
C LEU A 110 -12.76 3.07 5.97
N ASN A 111 -12.51 2.64 7.20
CA ASN A 111 -12.45 1.21 7.55
C ASN A 111 -13.84 0.58 7.49
N TRP A 112 -14.89 1.34 7.84
CA TRP A 112 -16.27 0.92 7.63
C TRP A 112 -16.60 0.74 6.15
N ARG A 113 -16.12 1.65 5.30
CA ARG A 113 -16.31 1.53 3.85
C ARG A 113 -15.58 0.31 3.29
N TRP A 114 -14.37 0.04 3.78
CA TRP A 114 -13.63 -1.16 3.42
C TRP A 114 -14.37 -2.43 3.85
N LEU A 115 -14.90 -2.48 5.07
CA LEU A 115 -15.68 -3.61 5.58
C LEU A 115 -16.91 -3.87 4.71
N GLU A 116 -17.64 -2.82 4.34
CA GLU A 116 -18.82 -2.93 3.48
C GLU A 116 -18.46 -3.55 2.11
N ILE A 117 -17.36 -3.10 1.50
CA ILE A 117 -16.89 -3.63 0.21
C ILE A 117 -16.45 -5.08 0.36
N ARG A 118 -15.68 -5.40 1.42
CA ARG A 118 -15.28 -6.77 1.73
C ARG A 118 -16.50 -7.69 1.87
N GLY A 119 -17.50 -7.29 2.64
CA GLY A 119 -18.71 -8.08 2.85
C GLY A 119 -19.45 -8.38 1.53
N LYS A 120 -19.50 -7.41 0.60
CA LYS A 120 -20.05 -7.63 -0.75
C LYS A 120 -19.22 -8.65 -1.53
N MET A 121 -17.90 -8.59 -1.45
CA MET A 121 -17.01 -9.55 -2.13
C MET A 121 -17.16 -10.97 -1.57
N GLU A 122 -17.26 -11.11 -0.25
CA GLU A 122 -17.47 -12.41 0.42
C GLU A 122 -18.82 -13.04 0.06
N GLN A 123 -19.87 -12.22 -0.14
CA GLN A 123 -21.16 -12.71 -0.63
C GLN A 123 -21.08 -13.28 -2.06
N ILE A 124 -20.25 -12.68 -2.91
CA ILE A 124 -20.11 -13.07 -4.32
C ILE A 124 -19.19 -14.28 -4.47
N HIS A 125 -18.06 -14.29 -3.75
CA HIS A 125 -16.98 -15.27 -3.94
C HIS A 125 -16.94 -16.36 -2.87
N GLY A 126 -17.80 -16.26 -1.85
CA GLY A 126 -17.66 -17.06 -0.64
C GLY A 126 -16.61 -16.47 0.30
N ARG A 127 -16.70 -16.87 1.57
CA ARG A 127 -15.79 -16.41 2.62
C ARG A 127 -14.72 -17.48 2.87
N GLU A 128 -13.48 -17.19 2.50
CA GLU A 128 -12.31 -17.98 2.88
C GLU A 128 -11.71 -17.39 4.16
N ASP A 129 -12.26 -17.76 5.31
CA ASP A 129 -11.67 -17.36 6.59
C ASP A 129 -10.64 -18.38 7.06
N ASP A 130 -9.41 -17.90 7.30
CA ASP A 130 -8.52 -18.56 8.24
C ASP A 130 -8.80 -18.02 9.66
N ILE A 131 -9.80 -18.63 10.31
CA ILE A 131 -10.25 -18.25 11.65
C ILE A 131 -9.10 -18.36 12.67
N LEU A 132 -8.21 -19.35 12.51
CA LEU A 132 -7.13 -19.62 13.44
C LEU A 132 -6.07 -18.51 13.40
N SER A 133 -5.66 -18.06 12.21
CA SER A 133 -4.71 -16.95 12.11
C SER A 133 -5.30 -15.64 12.62
N ASN A 134 -6.58 -15.38 12.38
CA ASN A 134 -7.25 -14.19 12.92
C ASN A 134 -7.27 -14.18 14.45
N ILE A 135 -7.67 -15.27 15.10
CA ILE A 135 -7.65 -15.39 16.56
C ILE A 135 -6.23 -15.25 17.11
N LEU A 136 -5.24 -15.87 16.46
CA LEU A 136 -3.85 -15.78 16.90
C LEU A 136 -3.33 -14.33 16.86
N ILE A 137 -3.63 -13.59 15.79
CA ILE A 137 -3.26 -12.18 15.66
C ILE A 137 -3.93 -11.35 16.76
N GLU A 138 -5.21 -11.57 17.04
CA GLU A 138 -5.93 -10.87 18.11
C GLU A 138 -5.30 -11.12 19.49
N ILE A 139 -4.96 -12.36 19.80
CA ILE A 139 -4.27 -12.72 21.05
C ILE A 139 -2.92 -11.99 21.14
N ILE A 140 -2.11 -12.01 20.08
CA ILE A 140 -0.81 -11.33 20.06
C ILE A 140 -0.95 -9.84 20.34
N VAL A 141 -1.94 -9.18 19.72
CA VAL A 141 -2.19 -7.75 19.93
C VAL A 141 -2.62 -7.47 21.38
N ILE A 142 -3.53 -8.27 21.93
CA ILE A 142 -3.98 -8.11 23.34
C ILE A 142 -2.81 -8.29 24.31
N VAL A 143 -1.98 -9.31 24.12
CA VAL A 143 -0.80 -9.55 24.95
C VAL A 143 0.20 -8.40 24.84
N ALA A 144 0.44 -7.87 23.65
CA ALA A 144 1.32 -6.72 23.44
C ALA A 144 0.81 -5.47 24.16
N LEU A 145 -0.49 -5.17 24.05
CA LEU A 145 -1.11 -4.03 24.72
C LEU A 145 -1.08 -4.18 26.24
N PHE A 146 -1.34 -5.38 26.76
CA PHE A 146 -1.25 -5.66 28.20
C PHE A 146 0.20 -5.51 28.72
N GLY A 147 1.18 -5.99 27.95
CA GLY A 147 2.60 -5.79 28.26
C GLY A 147 2.98 -4.31 28.32
N ILE A 148 2.55 -3.50 27.34
CA ILE A 148 2.76 -2.04 27.34
C ILE A 148 2.11 -1.39 28.56
N TYR A 149 0.87 -1.77 28.89
CA TYR A 149 0.18 -1.28 30.08
C TYR A 149 0.93 -1.59 31.37
N LEU A 150 1.41 -2.82 31.55
CA LEU A 150 2.20 -3.20 32.73
C LEU A 150 3.48 -2.38 32.85
N VAL A 151 4.20 -2.16 31.74
CA VAL A 151 5.40 -1.32 31.73
C VAL A 151 5.06 0.12 32.12
N MET A 152 3.98 0.68 31.56
CA MET A 152 3.54 2.04 31.88
C MET A 152 3.05 2.20 33.32
N ALA A 153 2.46 1.16 33.92
CA ALA A 153 1.97 1.18 35.30
C ALA A 153 3.10 1.04 36.34
N LEU A 154 4.30 0.64 35.92
CA LEU A 154 5.49 0.50 36.77
C LEU A 154 6.42 1.73 36.73
N ILE A 155 6.11 2.73 35.89
CA ILE A 155 6.82 4.02 35.75
C ILE A 155 6.00 5.10 36.45
#